data_AF-A0A377G743-F1
#
_entry.id   AF-A0A377G743-F1
#
_cell.length_a   1.000
_cell.length_b   1.000
_cell.length_c   1.000
_cell.angle_alpha   90.00
_cell.angle_beta   90.00
_cell.angle_gamma   90.00
#
_symmetry.space_group_name_H-M   'P 1'
#
loop_
_entity.id
_entity.type
_entity.pdbx_description
1 polymer ?
#
loop_
_entity_poly.entity_id
_entity_poly.type
_entity_poly.pdbx_seq_one_letter_code
_entity_poly.pdbx_strand_id
1 'polypeptide(L)' 'MLTLAFIFLVIAIVSGYMHFKGMNPSSAFSAKILFYISSAIFLILLLIYLFSPAPPVAKEFKNPLLSEQLRKGHSV' A
#
# COMPACT_ATOMS: atom_id res chain seq x y z
N MET A 1 0.04 -3.25 -0.59
CA MET A 1 0.01 -1.78 -0.35
C MET A 1 1.32 -1.13 -0.77
N LEU A 2 2.46 -1.49 -0.19
CA LEU A 2 3.76 -0.92 -0.55
C LEU A 2 4.20 -1.19 -2.00
N THR A 3 3.92 -2.39 -2.53
CA THR A 3 4.21 -2.75 -3.93
C THR A 3 3.53 -1.81 -4.93
N LEU A 4 2.28 -1.40 -4.64
CA LEU A 4 1.53 -0.49 -5.51
C LEU A 4 2.10 0.93 -5.47
N ALA A 5 2.48 1.40 -4.28
CA ALA A 5 3.19 2.66 -4.12
C ALA A 5 4.51 2.66 -4.91
N PHE A 6 5.27 1.56 -4.86
CA PHE A 6 6.53 1.43 -5.61
C PHE A 6 6.33 1.52 -7.13
N ILE A 7 5.24 0.95 -7.66
CA ILE A 7 4.88 1.05 -9.09
C ILE A 7 4.56 2.51 -9.47
N PHE A 8 3.79 3.22 -8.65
CA PHE A 8 3.49 4.63 -8.89
C PHE A 8 4.73 5.52 -8.80
N LEU A 9 5.68 5.20 -7.91
CA LEU A 9 6.96 5.91 -7.80
C LEU A 9 7.78 5.78 -9.08
N VAL A 10 7.88 4.56 -9.64
CA VAL A 10 8.62 4.33 -10.89
C VAL A 10 7.97 5.09 -12.05
N ILE A 11 6.64 5.07 -12.16
CA ILE A 11 5.91 5.84 -13.20
C ILE A 11 6.16 7.34 -13.04
N ALA A 12 6.14 7.87 -11.81
CA ALA A 12 6.45 9.28 -11.54
C ALA A 12 7.88 9.64 -11.96
N ILE A 13 8.87 8.81 -11.62
CA ILE A 13 10.28 9.05 -12.01
C ILE A 13 10.42 9.04 -13.54
N VAL A 14 9.84 8.06 -14.23
CA VAL A 14 9.91 7.94 -15.70
C VAL A 14 9.21 9.11 -16.38
N SER A 15 8.02 9.49 -15.92
CA SER A 15 7.25 10.62 -16.48
C SER A 15 7.95 11.96 -16.23
N GLY A 16 8.56 12.15 -15.04
CA GLY A 16 9.35 13.32 -14.71
C GLY A 16 10.62 13.42 -15.55
N TYR A 17 11.33 12.31 -15.74
CA TYR A 17 12.53 12.26 -16.59
C TYR A 17 12.20 12.60 -18.05
N MET A 18 11.08 12.08 -18.56
CA MET A 18 10.52 12.40 -19.87
C MET A 18 10.19 13.89 -20.02
N HIS A 19 9.67 14.53 -18.97
CA HIS A 19 9.40 15.96 -18.97
C HIS A 19 10.69 16.81 -19.04
N PHE A 20 11.74 16.43 -18.32
CA PHE A 20 13.02 17.14 -18.30
C PHE A 20 13.81 17.02 -19.61
N LYS A 21 13.61 15.94 -20.38
CA LYS A 21 14.37 15.68 -21.61
C LYS A 21 13.93 16.51 -22.82
N GLY A 22 12.95 17.42 -22.65
CA GLY A 22 12.54 18.33 -23.72
C GLY A 22 11.80 17.64 -24.85
N MET A 23 10.72 16.90 -24.53
CA MET A 23 9.80 16.40 -25.55
C MET A 23 8.95 17.53 -26.14
N ASN A 24 8.48 17.30 -27.37
CA ASN A 24 7.60 18.20 -28.13
C ASN A 24 6.52 18.82 -27.21
N PRO A 25 6.22 20.13 -27.35
CA PRO A 25 5.40 20.88 -26.39
C PRO A 25 3.99 20.29 -26.17
N SER A 26 3.44 19.62 -27.18
CA SER A 26 2.17 18.89 -27.08
C SER A 26 2.24 17.69 -26.14
N SER A 27 3.35 16.94 -26.14
CA SER A 27 3.56 15.78 -25.26
C SER A 27 3.98 16.19 -23.85
N ALA A 28 4.71 17.31 -23.72
CA ALA A 28 5.17 17.85 -22.44
C ALA A 28 4.02 18.20 -21.49
N PHE A 29 2.89 18.70 -22.02
CA PHE A 29 1.71 19.06 -21.22
C PHE A 29 1.04 17.83 -20.61
N SER A 30 0.81 16.80 -21.42
CA SER A 30 0.24 15.53 -20.96
C SER A 30 1.15 14.81 -19.96
N ALA A 31 2.47 14.80 -20.19
CA ALA A 31 3.43 14.21 -19.27
C ALA A 31 3.43 14.91 -17.90
N LYS A 32 3.28 16.25 -17.89
CA LYS A 32 3.17 17.04 -16.66
C LYS A 32 1.95 16.65 -15.83
N ILE A 33 0.79 16.52 -16.48
CA ILE A 33 -0.47 16.11 -15.83
C ILE A 33 -0.35 14.70 -15.25
N LEU A 34 0.17 13.75 -16.03
CA LEU A 34 0.40 12.37 -15.59
C LEU A 34 1.38 12.29 -14.42
N PHE A 35 2.41 13.14 -14.41
CA PHE A 35 3.36 13.25 -13.31
C PHE A 35 2.69 13.73 -12.03
N TYR A 36 1.93 14.84 -12.09
CA TYR A 36 1.23 15.37 -10.92
C TYR A 36 0.20 14.39 -10.35
N ILE A 37 -0.61 13.77 -11.20
CA ILE A 37 -1.63 12.80 -10.77
C ILE A 37 -0.96 11.57 -10.15
N SER A 38 0.05 10.99 -10.80
CA SER A 38 0.75 9.82 -10.26
C SER A 38 1.47 10.13 -8.95
N SER A 39 2.11 11.30 -8.87
CA SER A 39 2.80 11.74 -7.65
C SER A 39 1.82 11.99 -6.50
N ALA A 40 0.64 12.57 -6.77
CA ALA A 40 -0.38 12.80 -5.76
C ALA A 40 -0.94 11.48 -5.21
N ILE A 41 -1.27 10.53 -6.10
CA ILE A 41 -1.75 9.19 -5.73
C ILE A 41 -0.68 8.44 -4.92
N PHE A 42 0.58 8.51 -5.35
CA PHE A 42 1.72 7.92 -4.62
C PHE A 42 1.82 8.47 -3.19
N LEU A 43 1.78 9.79 -3.02
CA LEU A 43 1.85 10.43 -1.71
C LEU A 43 0.70 10.00 -0.80
N ILE A 44 -0.53 9.94 -1.32
CA ILE A 44 -1.70 9.49 -0.55
C ILE A 44 -1.55 8.03 -0.12
N LEU A 45 -1.16 7.13 -1.03
CA LEU A 45 -0.92 5.72 -0.71
C LEU A 45 0.20 5.55 0.32
N LEU A 46 1.27 6.35 0.20
CA LEU A 46 2.39 6.33 1.14
C LEU A 46 1.97 6.81 2.53
N LEU A 47 1.18 7.89 2.61
CA LEU A 47 0.62 8.40 3.85
C LEU A 47 -0.30 7.37 4.51
N ILE A 48 -1.20 6.76 3.74
CA ILE A 48 -2.06 5.68 4.24
C ILE A 48 -1.21 4.55 4.78
N TYR A 49 -0.18 4.12 4.04
CA TYR A 49 0.70 3.03 4.49
C TYR A 49 1.47 3.39 5.77
N LEU A 50 2.00 4.61 5.88
CA LEU A 50 2.80 5.06 7.01
C LEU A 50 1.96 5.24 8.28
N PHE A 51 0.71 5.69 8.13
CA PHE A 51 -0.20 5.93 9.25
C PHE A 51 -1.20 4.79 9.48
N SER A 52 -1.22 3.74 8.66
CA SER A 52 -2.10 2.61 8.87
C SER A 52 -1.64 1.85 10.11
N PRO A 53 -2.47 1.75 11.16
CA PRO A 53 -2.14 0.93 12.31
C PRO A 53 -1.98 -0.52 11.87
N ALA A 54 -1.01 -1.22 12.49
CA ALA A 54 -0.81 -2.64 12.23
C ALA A 54 -2.13 -3.39 12.45
N PRO A 55 -2.50 -4.33 11.57
CA PRO A 55 -3.72 -5.11 11.76
C PRO A 55 -3.66 -5.75 13.15
N PRO A 56 -4.76 -5.70 13.92
CA PRO A 56 -4.77 -6.28 15.26
C PRO A 56 -4.39 -7.74 15.12
N VAL A 57 -3.24 -8.10 15.71
CA VAL A 57 -2.81 -9.50 15.80
C VAL A 57 -3.99 -10.25 16.38
N ALA A 58 -4.50 -11.22 15.63
CA ALA A 58 -5.59 -12.06 16.10
C ALA A 58 -5.15 -12.64 17.43
N LYS A 59 -5.66 -12.04 18.53
CA LYS A 59 -5.49 -12.61 19.85
C LYS A 59 -6.35 -13.86 19.77
N GLU A 60 -5.70 -15.00 19.62
CA GLU A 60 -6.34 -16.29 19.87
C GLU A 60 -7.06 -16.13 21.20
N PHE A 61 -8.39 -16.00 21.13
CA PHE A 61 -9.22 -16.02 22.31
C PHE A 61 -9.12 -17.46 22.80
N LYS A 62 -8.09 -17.74 23.60
CA LYS A 62 -7.92 -19.00 24.31
C LYS A 62 -9.06 -19.07 25.29
N ASN A 63 -10.19 -19.57 24.82
CA ASN A 63 -11.41 -19.66 25.58
C ASN A 63 -11.18 -20.73 26.65
N PRO A 64 -11.03 -20.36 27.93
CA PRO A 64 -10.61 -21.30 28.98
C PRO A 64 -11.59 -22.48 29.09
N LEU A 65 -12.87 -22.23 28.79
CA LEU A 65 -13.91 -23.25 28.80
C LEU A 65 -13.72 -24.29 27.70
N LEU A 66 -13.23 -23.91 26.52
CA LEU A 66 -13.02 -24.82 25.40
C LEU A 66 -11.81 -25.73 25.65
N SER A 67 -10.75 -25.20 26.29
CA SER A 67 -9.60 -26.01 26.72
C SER A 67 -9.96 -27.01 27.82
N GLU A 68 -10.89 -26.66 28.71
CA GLU A 68 -11.38 -27.58 29.74
C GLU A 68 -12.32 -28.65 29.18
N GLN A 69 -13.16 -28.32 28.20
CA GLN A 69 -14.00 -29.30 27.53
C GLN A 69 -13.18 -30.32 26.73
N LEU A 70 -12.14 -29.89 26.02
CA LEU A 70 -11.23 -30.80 25.31
C LEU A 70 -10.41 -31.68 26.28
N ARG A 71 -10.00 -31.14 27.43
CA ARG A 71 -9.35 -31.93 28.50
C ARG A 71 -10.27 -32.99 29.10
N LYS A 72 -11.57 -32.68 29.23
CA LYS A 72 -12.57 -33.57 29.83
C LYS A 72 -13.12 -34.61 28.84
N GLY A 73 -13.16 -34.29 27.54
CA GLY A 73 -13.62 -35.21 26.49
C GLY A 73 -12.64 -36.34 26.14
N HIS A 74 -11.37 -36.22 26.54
CA HIS A 74 -10.33 -37.22 26.29
C HIS A 74 -10.14 -38.24 27.42
N SER A 75 -10.94 -38.16 28.50
CA SER A 75 -10.88 -39.08 29.65
C SER A 75 -12.04 -40.08 29.67
N VAL A 76 -12.57 -40.47 28.51
CA VAL A 76 -13.62 -41.50 28.35
C VAL A 76 -13.06 -42.69 27.61
#